data_AF-A0A4Q2XU22-F1
#
_entry.id   AF-A0A4Q2XU22-F1
#
_cell.length_a   1.000
_cell.length_b   1.000
_cell.length_c   1.000
_cell.angle_alpha   90.00
_cell.angle_beta   90.00
_cell.angle_gamma   90.00
#
_symmetry.space_group_name_H-M   'P 1'
#
loop_
_entity.id
_entity.type
_entity.pdbx_description
1 polymer ?
#
loop_
_entity_poly.entity_id
_entity_poly.type
_entity_poly.pdbx_seq_one_letter_code
_entity_poly.pdbx_strand_id
1 'polypeptide(L)' 'MNLGLKNKTALVTAASGGIGQEIARSLAAEGARVIVNGRTIESVEKA' A
#
# COMPACT_ATOMS: atom_id res chain seq x y z
N MET A 1 -5.85 -9.00 -15.25
CA MET A 1 -5.44 -7.89 -16.15
C MET A 1 -3.96 -7.63 -15.92
N ASN A 2 -3.20 -7.10 -16.87
CA ASN A 2 -1.80 -6.73 -16.62
C ASN A 2 -1.71 -5.20 -16.47
N LEU A 3 -1.49 -4.71 -15.26
CA LEU A 3 -1.42 -3.27 -14.97
C LEU A 3 -0.01 -2.67 -15.12
N GLY A 4 1.01 -3.48 -15.41
CA GLY A 4 2.39 -2.99 -15.57
C GLY A 4 3.02 -2.42 -14.29
N LEU A 5 2.52 -2.83 -13.12
CA LEU A 5 2.96 -2.33 -11.81
C LEU A 5 4.14 -3.11 -11.21
N LYS A 6 4.47 -4.26 -11.78
CA LYS A 6 5.59 -5.10 -11.33
C LYS A 6 6.88 -4.29 -11.22
N ASN A 7 7.54 -4.38 -10.06
CA ASN A 7 8.77 -3.68 -9.70
C ASN A 7 8.68 -2.14 -9.58
N LYS A 8 7.50 -1.53 -9.76
CA LYS A 8 7.32 -0.11 -9.45
C LYS A 8 7.23 0.12 -7.94
N THR A 9 7.56 1.32 -7.50
CA THR A 9 7.40 1.74 -6.10
C THR A 9 6.20 2.68 -5.97
N ALA A 10 5.31 2.42 -5.03
CA ALA A 10 4.12 3.24 -4.76
C ALA A 10 4.08 3.67 -3.30
N LEU A 11 3.88 4.97 -3.04
CA LEU A 11 3.57 5.50 -1.71
C LEU A 11 2.06 5.68 -1.61
N VAL A 12 1.44 5.07 -0.60
CA VAL A 12 0.01 5.25 -0.30
C VAL A 12 -0.13 5.97 1.04
N THR A 13 -0.66 7.19 0.98
CA THR A 13 -0.96 8.01 2.17
C THR A 13 -2.24 7.56 2.85
N ALA A 14 -2.34 7.75 4.16
CA ALA A 14 -3.51 7.32 4.96
C ALA A 14 -3.86 5.84 4.73
N ALA A 15 -2.84 4.99 4.62
CA ALA A 15 -2.96 3.58 4.26
C ALA A 15 -2.87 2.63 5.46
N SER A 16 -2.88 3.17 6.67
CA SER A 16 -2.90 2.39 7.91
C SER A 16 -4.25 1.70 8.22
N GLY A 17 -5.24 1.81 7.33
CA GLY A 17 -6.59 1.24 7.51
C GLY A 17 -7.53 1.55 6.35
N GLY A 18 -8.68 0.88 6.33
CA GLY A 18 -9.79 1.17 5.41
C GLY A 18 -9.39 1.14 3.93
N ILE A 19 -9.87 2.13 3.16
CA ILE A 19 -9.66 2.18 1.71
C ILE A 19 -8.17 2.27 1.34
N GLY A 20 -7.39 3.09 2.05
CA GLY A 20 -5.97 3.25 1.77
C GLY A 20 -5.19 1.94 1.92
N GLN A 21 -5.55 1.12 2.92
CA GLN A 21 -4.97 -0.20 3.12
C GLN A 21 -5.34 -1.16 1.98
N GLU A 22 -6.60 -1.19 1.54
CA GLU A 22 -7.02 -2.05 0.43
C GLU A 22 -6.40 -1.63 -0.92
N ILE A 23 -6.19 -0.33 -1.13
CA ILE A 23 -5.42 0.17 -2.28
C ILE A 23 -3.98 -0.34 -2.20
N ALA A 24 -3.32 -0.22 -1.04
CA ALA A 24 -1.96 -0.70 -0.84
C ALA A 24 -1.85 -2.22 -1.09
N ARG A 25 -2.80 -3.02 -0.59
CA ARG A 25 -2.88 -4.47 -0.83
C ARG A 25 -3.03 -4.79 -2.32
N SER A 26 -3.92 -4.08 -3.01
CA SER A 26 -4.17 -4.30 -4.44
C SER A 26 -2.95 -3.98 -5.29
N LEU A 27 -2.25 -2.87 -5.00
CA LEU A 27 -1.01 -2.51 -5.69
C LEU A 27 0.11 -3.54 -5.44
N ALA A 28 0.22 -4.04 -4.20
CA ALA A 28 1.19 -5.08 -3.86
C ALA A 28 0.88 -6.41 -4.58
N ALA A 29 -0.39 -6.79 -4.69
CA ALA A 29 -0.82 -7.98 -5.42
C ALA A 29 -0.44 -7.94 -6.92
N GLU A 30 -0.35 -6.74 -7.50
CA GLU A 30 0.10 -6.49 -8.88
C GLU A 30 1.64 -6.43 -9.01
N GLY A 31 2.37 -6.66 -7.92
CA GLY A 31 3.83 -6.75 -7.88
C GLY A 31 4.57 -5.43 -7.67
N ALA A 32 3.88 -4.38 -7.21
CA ALA A 32 4.53 -3.15 -6.79
C ALA A 32 5.20 -3.31 -5.40
N ARG A 33 6.31 -2.60 -5.18
CA ARG A 33 6.78 -2.31 -3.82
C ARG A 33 5.93 -1.18 -3.25
N VAL A 34 5.25 -1.43 -2.14
CA VAL A 34 4.33 -0.46 -1.56
C VAL A 34 4.88 0.07 -0.24
N ILE A 35 4.84 1.39 -0.08
CA ILE A 35 5.14 2.11 1.15
C ILE A 35 3.82 2.60 1.75
N VAL A 36 3.54 2.20 2.98
CA VAL A 36 2.34 2.60 3.73
C VAL A 36 2.70 3.76 4.65
N ASN A 37 1.85 4.79 4.67
CA ASN A 37 1.96 5.91 5.60
C ASN A 37 0.74 6.00 6.53
N GLY A 38 1.00 6.34 7.79
CA GLY A 38 0.02 6.59 8.84
C GLY A 38 0.56 7.61 9.85
N ARG A 39 -0.27 7.99 10.82
CA ARG A 39 0.08 9.03 11.82
C ARG A 39 0.92 8.48 12.98
N THR A 40 0.76 7.20 13.31
CA THR A 40 1.50 6.55 14.41
C THR A 40 2.11 5.25 13.94
N ILE A 41 3.21 4.84 14.56
CA ILE A 41 3.92 3.59 14.22
C ILE A 41 2.99 2.40 14.41
N GLU A 42 2.24 2.36 15.51
CA GLU A 42 1.34 1.26 15.85
C GLU A 42 0.23 1.09 14.80
N SER A 43 -0.23 2.19 14.19
CA SER A 43 -1.21 2.13 13.12
C SER A 43 -0.63 1.55 11.82
N VAL A 44 0.64 1.85 11.54
CA VAL A 44 1.35 1.37 10.34
C VAL A 44 1.75 -0.10 10.50
N GLU A 45 2.20 -0.51 11.68
CA GLU A 45 2.59 -1.91 11.98
C GLU A 45 1.41 -2.89 11.93
N LYS A 46 0.18 -2.42 12.17
CA LYS A 46 -1.04 -3.22 12.09
C LYS A 46 -1.61 -3.36 10.67
N ALA A 47 -1.12 -2.57 9.72
CA ALA A 47 -1.64 -2.50 8.35
C ALA A 47 -1.10 -3.64 7.47
#